data_AF-A0A918JW60-F1
#
_entry.id   AF-A0A918JW60-F1
#
_cell.length_a   1.000
_cell.length_b   1.000
_cell.length_c   1.000
_cell.angle_alpha   90.00
_cell.angle_beta   90.00
_cell.angle_gamma   90.00
#
_symmetry.space_group_name_H-M   'P 1'
#
loop_
_entity.id
_entity.type
_entity.pdbx_description
1 polymer ?
#
loop_
_entity_poly.entity_id
_entity_poly.type
_entity_poly.pdbx_seq_one_letter_code
_entity_poly.pdbx_strand_id
1 'polypeptide(L)'
;MAKKNEITKNTKFYKKEMRKWESRILISLIIIIIGIVCFYLLHLSINNWEFSNLSLNAYDFSKFSFLSPFVFYLTFSVRQFNHYKKQLDLYKLKATDFEFISQNRILERIDSELNLKYKNVS
;
A
#
# COMPACT_ATOMS: atom_id res chain seq x y z
N MET A 1 21.72 19.28 -6.12
CA MET A 1 20.26 19.44 -6.35
C MET A 1 19.60 18.26 -7.05
N ALA A 2 20.24 17.58 -8.02
CA ALA A 2 19.64 16.48 -8.79
C ALA A 2 19.06 15.32 -7.94
N LYS A 3 19.77 14.85 -6.91
CA LYS A 3 19.32 13.73 -6.04
C LYS A 3 18.05 14.04 -5.23
N LYS A 4 17.85 15.29 -4.79
CA LYS A 4 16.64 15.69 -4.04
C LYS A 4 15.40 15.65 -4.93
N ASN A 5 15.52 16.15 -6.16
CA ASN A 5 14.44 16.13 -7.15
C ASN A 5 14.04 14.70 -7.52
N GLU A 6 15.01 13.80 -7.68
CA GLU A 6 14.77 12.38 -7.95
C GLU A 6 14.01 11.68 -6.82
N ILE A 7 14.41 11.91 -5.56
CA ILE A 7 13.70 11.38 -4.39
C ILE A 7 12.24 11.84 -4.38
N THR A 8 11.99 13.15 -4.53
CA THR A 8 10.61 13.66 -4.57
C THR A 8 9.78 13.10 -5.73
N LYS A 9 10.39 12.89 -6.91
CA LYS A 9 9.72 12.30 -8.07
C LYS A 9 9.32 10.85 -7.77
N ASN A 10 10.24 10.07 -7.20
CA ASN A 10 10.02 8.68 -6.84
C ASN A 10 8.97 8.55 -5.73
N THR A 11 9.01 9.39 -4.69
CA THR A 11 7.98 9.42 -3.63
C THR A 11 6.58 9.67 -4.21
N LYS A 12 6.44 10.63 -5.14
CA LYS A 12 5.15 10.90 -5.81
C LYS A 12 4.67 9.70 -6.64
N PHE A 13 5.58 9.06 -7.37
CA PHE A 13 5.28 7.85 -8.15
C PHE A 13 4.78 6.72 -7.25
N TYR A 14 5.51 6.36 -6.21
CA TYR A 14 5.13 5.29 -5.30
C TYR A 14 3.84 5.58 -4.55
N LYS A 15 3.60 6.84 -4.16
CA LYS A 15 2.32 7.25 -3.56
C LYS A 15 1.15 7.07 -4.53
N LYS A 16 1.33 7.37 -5.82
CA LYS A 16 0.31 7.19 -6.85
C LYS A 16 0.03 5.71 -7.10
N GLU A 17 1.07 4.88 -7.24
CA GLU A 17 0.92 3.44 -7.42
C GLU A 17 0.27 2.78 -6.20
N MET A 18 0.67 3.15 -4.99
CA MET A 18 0.06 2.65 -3.75
C MET A 18 -1.46 2.90 -3.72
N ARG A 19 -1.91 4.12 -4.07
CA ARG A 19 -3.34 4.45 -4.15
C ARG A 19 -4.09 3.62 -5.20
N LYS A 20 -3.47 3.33 -6.35
CA LYS A 20 -4.08 2.46 -7.36
C LYS A 20 -4.31 1.05 -6.83
N TRP A 21 -3.32 0.49 -6.12
CA TRP A 21 -3.44 -0.85 -5.54
C TRP A 21 -4.44 -0.89 -4.39
N GLU A 22 -4.51 0.17 -3.58
CA GLU A 22 -5.55 0.35 -2.56
C GLU A 22 -6.96 0.31 -3.17
N SER A 23 -7.21 1.07 -4.24
CA SER A 23 -8.49 1.03 -4.94
C SER A 23 -8.80 -0.35 -5.53
N ARG A 24 -7.79 -1.06 -6.08
CA ARG A 24 -7.97 -2.43 -6.60
C ARG A 24 -8.36 -3.41 -5.49
N ILE A 25 -7.72 -3.32 -4.32
CA ILE A 25 -8.06 -4.13 -3.14
C ILE A 25 -9.52 -3.90 -2.76
N LEU A 26 -9.95 -2.64 -2.67
CA LEU A 26 -11.32 -2.28 -2.31
C LEU A 26 -12.34 -2.81 -3.34
N ILE A 27 -12.06 -2.66 -4.64
CA ILE A 27 -12.93 -3.17 -5.72
C ILE A 27 -13.02 -4.69 -5.65
N SER A 28 -11.89 -5.40 -5.49
CA SER A 28 -11.89 -6.86 -5.39
C SER A 28 -12.68 -7.36 -4.18
N LEU A 29 -12.59 -6.65 -3.06
CA LEU A 29 -13.32 -6.98 -1.84
C LEU A 29 -14.83 -6.81 -2.04
N ILE A 30 -15.26 -5.72 -2.69
CA ILE A 30 -16.66 -5.51 -3.08
C ILE A 30 -17.16 -6.63 -4.00
N ILE A 31 -16.38 -7.00 -5.02
CA ILE A 31 -16.76 -8.06 -5.97
C ILE A 31 -16.94 -9.41 -5.25
N ILE A 32 -16.07 -9.75 -4.31
CA ILE A 32 -16.18 -10.99 -3.53
C ILE A 32 -17.45 -10.98 -2.69
N ILE A 33 -17.75 -9.87 -2.00
CA ILE A 33 -18.99 -9.74 -1.20
C ILE A 33 -20.22 -9.89 -2.08
N ILE A 34 -20.27 -9.19 -3.23
CA ILE A 34 -21.38 -9.31 -4.18
C ILE A 34 -21.51 -10.75 -4.68
N GLY A 35 -20.39 -11.42 -4.99
CA GLY A 35 -20.39 -12.82 -5.42
C GLY A 35 -20.97 -13.78 -4.38
N ILE A 36 -20.65 -13.58 -3.09
CA ILE A 36 -21.20 -14.37 -1.99
C ILE A 36 -22.71 -14.11 -1.84
N VAL A 37 -23.14 -12.84 -1.88
CA VAL A 37 -24.56 -12.47 -1.79
C VAL A 37 -25.36 -13.04 -2.96
N CYS A 38 -24.87 -12.91 -4.19
CA CYS A 38 -25.51 -13.49 -5.37
C CYS A 38 -25.61 -15.01 -5.25
N PHE A 39 -24.56 -15.68 -4.79
CA PHE A 39 -24.60 -17.13 -4.58
C PHE A 39 -25.65 -17.52 -3.54
N TYR A 40 -25.74 -16.79 -2.43
CA TYR A 40 -26.74 -17.02 -1.39
C TYR A 40 -28.17 -16.83 -1.93
N LEU A 41 -28.42 -15.77 -2.70
CA LEU A 41 -29.73 -15.52 -3.32
C LEU A 41 -30.11 -16.61 -4.34
N LEU A 42 -29.16 -17.06 -5.16
CA LEU A 42 -29.39 -18.18 -6.08
C LEU A 42 -29.70 -19.48 -5.32
N HIS A 43 -28.96 -19.75 -4.26
CA HIS A 43 -29.18 -20.93 -3.42
C HIS A 43 -30.56 -20.90 -2.75
N LEU A 44 -30.99 -19.72 -2.26
CA LEU A 44 -32.31 -19.51 -1.69
C LEU A 44 -33.42 -19.69 -2.74
N SER A 45 -33.22 -19.17 -3.95
CA SER A 45 -34.16 -19.31 -5.06
C SER A 45 -34.35 -20.77 -5.49
N ILE A 46 -33.30 -21.59 -5.50
CA ILE A 46 -33.39 -23.02 -5.84
C ILE A 46 -34.19 -23.79 -4.78
N ASN A 47 -34.12 -23.36 -3.52
CA ASN A 47 -34.85 -23.97 -2.41
C ASN A 47 -36.22 -23.32 -2.15
N ASN A 48 -36.85 -22.74 -3.19
CA ASN A 48 -38.16 -22.09 -3.11
C ASN A 48 -38.29 -21.04 -2.00
N TRP A 49 -37.19 -20.38 -1.64
CA TRP A 49 -37.14 -19.40 -0.55
C TRP A 49 -37.48 -19.97 0.84
N GLU A 50 -37.46 -21.30 1.01
CA GLU A 50 -37.70 -21.96 2.28
C GLU A 50 -36.40 -22.11 3.09
N PHE A 51 -36.28 -21.31 4.16
CA PHE A 51 -35.13 -21.34 5.06
C PHE A 51 -34.95 -22.66 5.81
N SER A 52 -36.03 -23.42 6.03
CA SER A 52 -36.00 -24.71 6.74
C SER A 52 -35.28 -25.81 5.97
N ASN A 53 -35.22 -25.70 4.64
CA ASN A 53 -34.58 -26.70 3.76
C ASN A 53 -33.14 -26.33 3.40
N LEU A 54 -32.65 -25.19 3.91
CA LEU A 54 -31.29 -24.69 3.69
C LEU A 54 -30.26 -25.44 4.56
N SER A 55 -30.01 -26.70 4.23
CA SER A 55 -28.82 -27.39 4.74
C SER A 55 -27.58 -26.87 4.00
N LEU A 56 -26.73 -26.11 4.69
CA LEU A 56 -25.42 -25.72 4.15
C LEU A 56 -24.48 -26.93 4.24
N ASN A 57 -24.40 -27.70 3.16
CA ASN A 57 -23.51 -28.85 3.11
C ASN A 57 -22.10 -28.42 2.68
N ALA A 58 -21.08 -29.18 3.08
CA ALA A 58 -19.69 -28.95 2.64
C ALA A 58 -19.54 -28.96 1.10
N TYR A 59 -20.44 -29.65 0.40
CA TYR A 59 -20.51 -29.63 -1.07
C TYR A 59 -20.87 -28.26 -1.64
N ASP A 60 -21.65 -27.44 -0.94
CA ASP A 60 -21.98 -26.08 -1.37
C ASP A 60 -20.78 -25.14 -1.22
N PHE A 61 -19.89 -25.41 -0.27
CA PHE A 61 -18.63 -24.67 -0.16
C PHE A 61 -17.69 -24.91 -1.34
N SER A 62 -17.71 -26.11 -1.93
CA SER A 62 -16.93 -26.40 -3.14
C SER A 62 -17.34 -25.50 -4.31
N LYS A 63 -18.61 -25.06 -4.35
CA LYS A 63 -19.13 -24.16 -5.38
C LYS A 63 -18.51 -22.76 -5.26
N PHE A 64 -18.07 -22.31 -4.07
CA PHE A 64 -17.33 -21.05 -3.93
C PHE A 64 -15.94 -21.08 -4.58
N SER A 65 -15.49 -22.20 -5.14
CA SER A 65 -14.23 -22.27 -5.91
C SER A 65 -14.19 -21.27 -7.07
N PHE A 66 -15.34 -20.84 -7.61
CA PHE A 66 -15.40 -19.77 -8.62
C PHE A 66 -14.89 -18.42 -8.10
N LEU A 67 -14.93 -18.18 -6.77
CA LEU A 67 -14.38 -16.97 -6.14
C LEU A 67 -12.85 -17.05 -5.98
N SER A 68 -12.25 -18.22 -6.15
CA SER A 68 -10.81 -18.40 -5.94
C SER A 68 -9.92 -17.46 -6.76
N PRO A 69 -10.20 -17.14 -8.04
CA PRO A 69 -9.38 -16.19 -8.79
C PRO A 69 -9.45 -14.78 -8.19
N PHE A 70 -10.60 -14.39 -7.64
CA PHE A 70 -10.79 -13.09 -6.98
C PHE A 70 -10.05 -13.02 -5.65
N VAL A 71 -10.10 -14.09 -4.85
CA VAL A 71 -9.34 -14.20 -3.59
C VAL A 71 -7.83 -14.20 -3.86
N PHE A 72 -7.39 -14.92 -4.90
CA PHE A 72 -5.99 -14.89 -5.34
C PHE A 72 -5.57 -13.49 -5.78
N TYR A 73 -6.38 -12.83 -6.61
CA TYR A 73 -6.11 -11.47 -7.07
C TYR A 73 -6.09 -10.45 -5.93
N LEU A 74 -6.96 -10.61 -4.93
CA LEU A 74 -6.95 -9.80 -3.71
C LEU A 74 -5.63 -9.96 -2.96
N THR A 75 -5.20 -11.20 -2.74
CA THR A 75 -3.94 -11.53 -2.06
C THR A 75 -2.74 -10.95 -2.81
N PHE A 76 -2.73 -11.09 -4.15
CA PHE A 76 -1.73 -10.49 -5.01
C PHE A 76 -1.72 -8.95 -4.88
N SER A 77 -2.89 -8.32 -4.91
CA SER A 77 -3.02 -6.85 -4.81
C SER A 77 -2.52 -6.33 -3.47
N VAL A 78 -2.82 -7.03 -2.36
CA VAL A 78 -2.28 -6.72 -1.03
C VAL A 78 -0.76 -6.84 -1.01
N ARG A 79 -0.20 -7.89 -1.63
CA ARG A 79 1.25 -8.07 -1.72
C ARG A 79 1.92 -6.93 -2.50
N GLN A 80 1.32 -6.49 -3.60
CA GLN A 80 1.81 -5.34 -4.38
C GLN A 80 1.71 -4.04 -3.59
N PHE A 81 0.58 -3.78 -2.93
CA PHE A 81 0.42 -2.62 -2.06
C PHE A 81 1.50 -2.57 -0.98
N ASN A 82 1.75 -3.68 -0.29
CA ASN A 82 2.79 -3.78 0.74
C ASN A 82 4.19 -3.56 0.18
N HIS A 83 4.49 -4.07 -1.02
CA HIS A 83 5.75 -3.81 -1.71
C HIS A 83 5.96 -2.31 -1.95
N TYR A 84 4.97 -1.63 -2.52
CA TYR A 84 5.06 -0.19 -2.80
C TYR A 84 5.09 0.67 -1.54
N LYS A 85 4.37 0.27 -0.49
CA LYS A 85 4.43 0.91 0.82
C LYS A 85 5.85 0.84 1.41
N LYS A 86 6.47 -0.35 1.38
CA LYS A 86 7.85 -0.54 1.85
C LYS A 86 8.83 0.34 1.07
N GLN A 87 8.71 0.41 -0.26
CA GLN A 87 9.56 1.28 -1.07
C GLN A 87 9.35 2.76 -0.70
N LEU A 88 8.10 3.20 -0.60
CA LEU A 88 7.78 4.57 -0.22
C LEU A 88 8.42 4.97 1.13
N ASP A 89 8.35 4.08 2.12
CA ASP A 89 8.93 4.33 3.44
C ASP A 89 10.46 4.39 3.40
N LEU A 90 11.12 3.54 2.61
CA LEU A 90 12.57 3.63 2.36
C LEU A 90 12.97 4.96 1.72
N TYR A 91 12.18 5.47 0.76
CA TYR A 91 12.47 6.77 0.13
C TYR A 91 12.23 7.94 1.08
N LYS A 92 11.25 7.86 1.99
CA LYS A 92 11.06 8.88 3.03
C LYS A 92 12.23 8.89 4.00
N LEU A 93 12.68 7.72 4.46
CA LEU A 93 13.86 7.62 5.33
C LEU A 93 15.10 8.22 4.67
N LYS A 94 15.38 7.84 3.41
CA LYS A 94 16.47 8.45 2.64
C LYS A 94 16.34 9.97 2.53
N ALA A 95 15.14 10.50 2.35
CA ALA A 95 14.92 11.95 2.28
C ALA A 95 15.30 12.63 3.61
N THR A 96 14.87 12.05 4.73
CA THR A 96 15.19 12.54 6.09
C THR A 96 16.69 12.48 6.37
N ASP A 97 17.36 11.37 6.01
CA ASP A 97 18.81 11.23 6.17
C ASP A 97 19.57 12.29 5.37
N PHE A 98 19.14 12.54 4.13
CA PHE A 98 19.73 13.59 3.29
C PHE A 98 19.56 14.98 3.90
N GLU A 99 18.41 15.26 4.50
CA GLU A 99 18.13 16.53 5.17
C GLU A 99 19.01 16.70 6.39
N PHE A 100 19.13 15.67 7.24
CA PHE A 100 19.99 15.67 8.42
C PHE A 100 21.47 15.89 8.06
N ILE A 101 21.99 15.14 7.07
CA ILE A 101 23.37 15.30 6.58
C ILE A 101 23.59 16.71 6.01
N SER A 102 22.59 17.30 5.36
CA SER A 102 22.70 18.66 4.83
C SER A 102 22.76 19.71 5.93
N GLN A 103 22.01 19.55 7.01
CA GLN A 103 22.04 20.44 8.17
C GLN A 103 23.39 20.36 8.91
N ASN A 104 23.91 19.15 9.16
CA ASN A 104 25.22 18.99 9.80
C ASN A 104 26.35 19.64 9.01
N ARG A 105 26.36 19.49 7.69
CA ARG A 105 27.36 20.16 6.84
C ARG A 105 27.28 21.69 6.86
N ILE A 106 26.08 22.25 7.06
CA ILE A 106 25.91 23.70 7.21
C ILE A 106 26.47 24.15 8.56
N LEU A 107 26.17 23.40 9.63
CA LEU A 107 26.70 23.66 10.97
C LEU A 107 28.24 23.61 11.01
N GLU A 108 28.84 22.55 10.45
CA GLU A 108 30.31 22.45 10.33
C GLU A 108 30.93 23.63 9.58
N ARG A 109 30.25 24.12 8.54
CA ARG A 109 30.73 25.27 7.76
C ARG A 109 30.67 26.55 8.60
N ILE A 110 29.59 26.78 9.34
CA ILE A 110 29.44 27.93 10.24
C ILE A 110 30.51 27.90 11.35
N ASP A 111 30.74 26.74 11.96
CA ASP A 111 31.76 26.59 13.00
C ASP A 111 33.18 26.86 12.45
N SER A 112 33.46 26.41 11.22
CA SER A 112 34.75 26.69 10.57
C SER A 112 34.94 28.18 10.27
N GLU A 113 33.89 28.88 9.82
CA GLU A 113 33.91 30.32 9.56
C GLU A 113 34.07 31.14 10.84
N LEU A 114 33.40 30.73 11.93
CA LEU A 114 33.56 31.35 13.25
C LEU A 114 34.99 31.18 13.76
N ASN A 115 35.55 29.97 13.72
CA ASN A 115 36.91 29.70 14.17
C ASN A 115 37.96 30.51 13.38
N LEU A 116 37.79 30.67 12.07
CA LEU A 116 38.64 31.53 11.24
C LEU A 116 38.52 33.01 11.64
N LYS A 117 37.30 33.47 11.91
CA LYS A 117 37.06 34.86 12.33
C LYS A 117 37.72 35.18 13.67
N TYR A 118 37.63 34.29 14.65
CA TYR A 118 38.26 34.49 15.97
C TYR A 118 39.79 34.43 15.89
N LYS A 119 40.36 33.57 15.04
CA LYS A 119 41.81 33.47 14.84
C LYS A 119 42.44 34.70 14.20
N ASN A 120 41.68 35.46 13.40
CA ASN A 120 42.16 36.69 12.75
C ASN A 120 42.00 37.95 13.62
N VAL A 121 41.38 37.83 14.80
CA VAL A 121 41.13 38.95 15.73
C VAL A 121 42.08 38.91 16.94
N SER A 122 42.75 37.76 17.17
CA SER A 122 43.87 37.61 18.13
C SER A 122 45.21 37.90 17.48
#